data_AF-A0A3D5I1P6-F1
#
_entry.id   AF-A0A3D5I1P6-F1
#
_cell.length_a   1.000
_cell.length_b   1.000
_cell.length_c   1.000
_cell.angle_alpha   90.00
_cell.angle_beta   90.00
_cell.angle_gamma   90.00
#
_symmetry.space_group_name_H-M   'P 1'
#
loop_
_entity.id
_entity.type
_entity.pdbx_description
1 polymer ?
#
loop_
_entity_poly.entity_id
_entity_poly.type
_entity_poly.pdbx_seq_one_letter_code
_entity_poly.pdbx_strand_id
1 'polypeptide(L)'
;VERALERGLVDEASSDLSCLNGCGLVLLALPLNQLVEPKAALLQALPPEALVLDTGSVKQPVLAAWQPQLPRFVGCHPMAGTAEAGVEAGVAGLFQGRPWVITPSGQESTADLEMARALGQDLGSTVLECDPAEHDRAVAFISHMPVLVSAALLQSAAAAEPQGLLQALASSGFADTTRIGGGNPELGSLMARCNREAVQQALAAYSKALHHLAEQVEGQDWTGLQQALASAQAVRP
;
A
#
# COMPACT_ATOMS: atom_id res chain seq x y z
N VAL A 1 8.39 -23.50 0.05
CA VAL A 1 9.47 -23.93 -0.86
C VAL A 1 8.90 -24.85 -1.92
N GLU A 2 8.53 -26.09 -1.59
CA GLU A 2 8.00 -27.09 -2.53
C GLU A 2 6.90 -26.53 -3.44
N ARG A 3 5.92 -25.86 -2.85
CA ARG A 3 4.78 -25.34 -3.61
C ARG A 3 5.13 -24.28 -4.66
N ALA A 4 6.18 -23.47 -4.43
CA ALA A 4 6.61 -22.47 -5.41
C ALA A 4 7.23 -23.14 -6.65
N LEU A 5 7.96 -24.23 -6.45
CA LEU A 5 8.55 -25.05 -7.52
C LEU A 5 7.47 -25.82 -8.29
N GLU A 6 6.53 -26.45 -7.59
CA GLU A 6 5.40 -27.16 -8.22
C GLU A 6 4.57 -26.26 -9.13
N ARG A 7 4.40 -24.99 -8.74
CA ARG A 7 3.69 -23.99 -9.53
C ARG A 7 4.54 -23.37 -10.64
N GLY A 8 5.83 -23.70 -10.72
CA GLY A 8 6.76 -23.11 -11.69
C GLY A 8 6.92 -21.59 -11.52
N LEU A 9 6.78 -21.07 -10.30
CA LEU A 9 6.94 -19.63 -10.03
C LEU A 9 8.41 -19.22 -9.96
N VAL A 10 9.28 -20.16 -9.65
CA VAL A 10 10.73 -19.99 -9.48
C VAL A 10 11.44 -21.26 -9.94
N ASP A 11 12.66 -21.13 -10.44
CA ASP A 11 13.52 -22.26 -10.80
C ASP A 11 14.09 -22.96 -9.56
N GLU A 12 14.41 -22.18 -8.53
CA GLU A 12 14.96 -22.64 -7.26
C GLU A 12 14.22 -21.98 -6.08
N ALA A 13 14.09 -22.71 -4.97
CA ALA A 13 13.46 -22.20 -3.76
C ALA A 13 14.20 -22.70 -2.52
N SER A 14 14.46 -21.81 -1.57
CA SER A 14 15.14 -22.12 -0.31
C SER A 14 14.55 -21.29 0.83
N SER A 15 14.60 -21.84 2.04
CA SER A 15 14.40 -21.09 3.28
C SER A 15 15.71 -20.69 3.97
N ASP A 16 16.84 -21.21 3.48
CA ASP A 16 18.18 -20.81 3.91
C ASP A 16 18.63 -19.59 3.08
N LEU A 17 19.05 -18.54 3.78
CA LEU A 17 19.51 -17.28 3.20
C LEU A 17 20.81 -17.40 2.41
N SER A 18 21.54 -18.51 2.54
CA SER A 18 22.72 -18.79 1.72
C SER A 18 22.41 -18.83 0.20
N CYS A 19 21.14 -18.98 -0.19
CA CYS A 19 20.71 -18.87 -1.59
C CYS A 19 20.88 -17.46 -2.19
N LEU A 20 21.09 -16.44 -1.37
CA LEU A 20 21.37 -15.08 -1.82
C LEU A 20 22.80 -14.91 -2.37
N ASN A 21 23.69 -15.87 -2.11
CA ASN A 21 25.08 -15.79 -2.56
C ASN A 21 25.17 -15.70 -4.08
N GLY A 22 25.82 -14.65 -4.57
CA GLY A 22 26.02 -14.42 -6.00
C GLY A 22 24.83 -13.76 -6.71
N CYS A 23 23.74 -13.43 -6.01
CA CYS A 23 22.65 -12.66 -6.59
C CYS A 23 23.11 -11.22 -6.93
N GLY A 24 22.92 -10.81 -8.20
CA GLY A 24 23.17 -9.43 -8.63
C GLY A 24 21.99 -8.48 -8.43
N LEU A 25 20.77 -9.04 -8.37
CA LEU A 25 19.52 -8.33 -8.13
C LEU A 25 18.69 -9.12 -7.12
N VAL A 26 18.16 -8.46 -6.09
CA VAL A 26 17.30 -9.05 -5.07
C VAL A 26 16.02 -8.24 -4.96
N LEU A 27 14.86 -8.88 -5.15
CA LEU A 27 13.55 -8.26 -4.95
C LEU A 27 12.92 -8.75 -3.64
N LEU A 28 12.72 -7.84 -2.70
CA LEU A 28 12.14 -8.09 -1.38
C LEU A 28 10.62 -7.98 -1.42
N ALA A 29 9.96 -9.11 -1.67
CA ALA A 29 8.51 -9.27 -1.53
C ALA A 29 8.11 -9.67 -0.10
N LEU A 30 8.64 -8.95 0.90
CA LEU A 30 8.42 -9.25 2.32
C LEU A 30 7.18 -8.53 2.87
N PRO A 31 6.55 -9.06 3.95
CA PRO A 31 5.55 -8.32 4.71
C PRO A 31 6.09 -6.96 5.17
N LEU A 32 5.24 -5.92 5.15
CA LEU A 32 5.66 -4.54 5.41
C LEU A 32 6.38 -4.37 6.76
N ASN A 33 5.96 -5.07 7.82
CA ASN A 33 6.66 -5.02 9.10
C ASN A 33 8.11 -5.51 9.01
N GLN A 34 8.40 -6.50 8.16
CA GLN A 34 9.77 -7.00 7.96
C GLN A 34 10.59 -6.08 7.03
N LEU A 35 9.93 -5.26 6.22
CA LEU A 35 10.61 -4.20 5.46
C LEU A 35 10.95 -3.00 6.35
N VAL A 36 10.10 -2.64 7.31
CA VAL A 36 10.40 -1.53 8.24
C VAL A 36 11.35 -1.97 9.37
N GLU A 37 11.32 -3.25 9.74
CA GLU A 37 12.19 -3.84 10.75
C GLU A 37 12.91 -5.07 10.17
N PRO A 38 13.93 -4.88 9.30
CA PRO A 38 14.64 -5.98 8.68
C PRO A 38 15.39 -6.84 9.70
N LYS A 39 15.32 -8.16 9.52
CA LYS A 39 16.07 -9.10 10.35
C LYS A 39 17.57 -8.96 10.08
N ALA A 40 18.37 -8.88 11.15
CA ALA A 40 19.83 -8.80 11.04
C ALA A 40 20.44 -9.94 10.19
N ALA A 41 19.90 -11.16 10.30
CA ALA A 41 20.36 -12.30 9.50
C ALA A 41 20.16 -12.09 7.99
N LEU A 42 19.07 -11.44 7.56
CA LEU A 42 18.84 -11.12 6.16
C LEU A 42 19.83 -10.07 5.66
N LEU A 43 20.02 -9.00 6.44
CA LEU A 43 20.97 -7.94 6.12
C LEU A 43 22.40 -8.48 5.96
N GLN A 44 22.82 -9.41 6.83
CA GLN A 44 24.13 -10.04 6.76
C GLN A 44 24.30 -11.01 5.56
N ALA A 45 23.21 -11.60 5.09
CA ALA A 45 23.24 -12.55 3.99
C ALA A 45 23.13 -11.89 2.61
N LEU A 46 22.70 -10.63 2.53
CA LEU A 46 22.60 -9.90 1.27
C LEU A 46 24.00 -9.63 0.70
N PRO A 47 24.24 -9.90 -0.60
CA PRO A 47 25.51 -9.58 -1.23
C PRO A 47 25.74 -8.05 -1.20
N PRO A 48 26.93 -7.56 -0.81
CA PRO A 48 27.22 -6.13 -0.77
C PRO A 48 27.04 -5.42 -2.12
N GLU A 49 27.27 -6.15 -3.21
CA GLU A 49 27.18 -5.64 -4.58
C GLU A 49 25.82 -5.91 -5.23
N ALA A 50 24.85 -6.49 -4.51
CA ALA A 50 23.52 -6.69 -5.05
C ALA A 50 22.77 -5.36 -5.13
N LEU A 51 22.05 -5.15 -6.22
CA LEU A 51 20.96 -4.17 -6.26
C LEU A 51 19.75 -4.77 -5.54
N VAL A 52 19.22 -4.07 -4.55
CA VAL A 52 18.07 -4.51 -3.75
C VAL A 52 16.87 -3.61 -4.03
N LEU A 53 15.73 -4.21 -4.36
CA LEU A 53 14.44 -3.54 -4.53
C LEU A 53 13.44 -4.09 -3.52
N ASP A 54 12.46 -3.30 -3.09
CA ASP A 54 11.32 -3.79 -2.31
C ASP A 54 10.01 -3.71 -3.10
N THR A 55 8.94 -4.29 -2.53
CA THR A 55 7.58 -4.14 -3.07
C THR A 55 6.60 -3.57 -2.03
N GLY A 56 7.11 -2.89 -0.99
CA GLY A 56 6.32 -2.43 0.14
C GLY A 56 5.31 -1.34 -0.22
N SER A 57 4.22 -1.25 0.53
CA SER A 57 3.19 -0.23 0.29
C SER A 57 3.48 1.14 0.92
N VAL A 58 4.63 1.29 1.59
CA VAL A 58 5.12 2.49 2.29
C VAL A 58 6.61 2.63 2.00
N LYS A 59 7.14 3.84 1.89
CA LYS A 59 8.47 4.11 1.35
C LYS A 59 9.41 4.79 2.33
N GLN A 60 9.07 5.90 2.98
CA GLN A 60 10.01 6.60 3.86
C GLN A 60 10.60 5.71 4.97
N PRO A 61 9.79 4.94 5.74
CA PRO A 61 10.32 4.10 6.82
C PRO A 61 11.12 2.91 6.30
N VAL A 62 10.77 2.40 5.12
CA VAL A 62 11.53 1.32 4.47
C VAL A 62 12.89 1.87 4.06
N LEU A 63 12.95 2.97 3.31
CA LEU A 63 14.23 3.58 2.91
C LEU A 63 15.12 3.89 4.12
N ALA A 64 14.53 4.41 5.20
CA ALA A 64 15.26 4.69 6.45
C ALA A 64 15.87 3.42 7.10
N ALA A 65 15.22 2.27 6.98
CA ALA A 65 15.69 1.00 7.56
C ALA A 65 16.81 0.34 6.71
N TRP A 66 16.76 0.50 5.39
CA TRP A 66 17.61 -0.24 4.45
C TRP A 66 18.82 0.55 3.96
N GLN A 67 18.66 1.82 3.60
CA GLN A 67 19.73 2.60 2.94
C GLN A 67 21.01 2.78 3.75
N PRO A 68 20.98 2.99 5.08
CA PRO A 68 22.21 3.09 5.86
C PRO A 68 23.07 1.81 5.83
N GLN A 69 22.46 0.68 5.48
CA GLN A 69 23.09 -0.64 5.46
C GLN A 69 23.42 -1.09 4.04
N LEU A 70 22.63 -0.63 3.05
CA LEU A 70 22.69 -1.05 1.65
C LEU A 70 22.48 0.19 0.75
N PRO A 71 23.56 0.87 0.32
CA PRO A 71 23.48 2.05 -0.53
C PRO A 71 22.80 1.79 -1.89
N ARG A 72 22.84 0.53 -2.37
CA ARG A 72 22.20 0.09 -3.62
C ARG A 72 20.79 -0.47 -3.37
N PHE A 73 20.00 0.27 -2.58
CA PHE A 73 18.61 -0.06 -2.29
C PHE A 73 17.67 0.93 -2.98
N VAL A 74 16.79 0.42 -3.85
CA VAL A 74 15.79 1.22 -4.59
C VAL A 74 14.39 0.90 -4.06
N GLY A 75 13.73 1.90 -3.48
CA GLY A 75 12.35 1.77 -3.02
C GLY A 75 11.37 1.61 -4.19
N CYS A 76 10.59 0.53 -4.22
CA CYS A 76 9.57 0.30 -5.24
C CYS A 76 8.21 -0.11 -4.65
N HIS A 77 7.13 0.16 -5.37
CA HIS A 77 5.77 -0.26 -5.00
C HIS A 77 4.99 -0.62 -6.27
N PRO A 78 4.91 -1.92 -6.63
CA PRO A 78 3.93 -2.38 -7.59
C PRO A 78 2.53 -2.20 -7.01
N MET A 79 1.74 -1.29 -7.54
CA MET A 79 0.37 -1.00 -7.10
C MET A 79 -0.63 -2.02 -7.67
N ALA A 80 -0.39 -3.28 -7.35
CA ALA A 80 -1.22 -4.41 -7.71
C ALA A 80 -1.39 -5.33 -6.49
N GLY A 81 -2.57 -5.92 -6.36
CA GLY A 81 -2.86 -6.84 -5.28
C GLY A 81 -4.15 -7.60 -5.54
N THR A 82 -4.28 -8.74 -4.89
CA THR A 82 -5.53 -9.51 -4.85
C THR A 82 -6.01 -9.60 -3.40
N ALA A 83 -7.25 -10.05 -3.20
CA ALA A 83 -7.74 -10.33 -1.85
C ALA A 83 -7.08 -11.58 -1.24
N GLU A 84 -6.41 -12.39 -2.06
CA GLU A 84 -5.73 -13.61 -1.66
C GLU A 84 -4.26 -13.36 -1.36
N ALA A 85 -3.70 -14.18 -0.47
CA ALA A 85 -2.31 -14.09 -0.06
C ALA A 85 -1.62 -15.45 -0.13
N GLY A 86 -0.30 -15.43 -0.14
CA GLY A 86 0.53 -16.64 -0.16
C GLY A 86 0.81 -17.15 -1.58
N VAL A 87 1.53 -18.26 -1.64
CA VAL A 87 2.10 -18.78 -2.88
C VAL A 87 1.05 -19.11 -3.93
N GLU A 88 -0.18 -19.49 -3.56
CA GLU A 88 -1.26 -19.78 -4.51
C GLU A 88 -1.80 -18.53 -5.21
N ALA A 89 -1.75 -17.36 -4.55
CA ALA A 89 -2.26 -16.10 -5.09
C ALA A 89 -1.37 -15.52 -6.20
N GLY A 90 -0.15 -16.04 -6.38
CA GLY A 90 0.75 -15.62 -7.44
C GLY A 90 0.17 -15.94 -8.82
N VAL A 91 -0.03 -14.92 -9.66
CA VAL A 91 -0.63 -15.05 -10.99
C VAL A 91 0.18 -14.28 -12.03
N ALA A 92 0.34 -14.86 -13.21
CA ALA A 92 1.01 -14.22 -14.33
C ALA A 92 0.23 -12.97 -14.77
N GLY A 93 0.96 -11.89 -15.08
CA GLY A 93 0.38 -10.64 -15.55
C GLY A 93 -0.28 -9.79 -14.46
N LEU A 94 -0.09 -10.09 -13.18
CA LEU A 94 -0.64 -9.31 -12.06
C LEU A 94 -0.36 -7.81 -12.15
N PHE A 95 0.81 -7.44 -12.70
CA PHE A 95 1.28 -6.06 -12.77
C PHE A 95 0.96 -5.35 -14.10
N GLN A 96 0.37 -6.06 -15.08
CA GLN A 96 0.12 -5.50 -16.41
C GLN A 96 -0.81 -4.28 -16.35
N GLY A 97 -0.36 -3.17 -16.93
CA GLY A 97 -1.06 -1.88 -16.93
C GLY A 97 -1.21 -1.24 -15.55
N ARG A 98 -0.62 -1.82 -14.50
CA ARG A 98 -0.67 -1.28 -13.13
C ARG A 98 0.52 -0.37 -12.88
N PRO A 99 0.41 0.62 -11.98
CA PRO A 99 1.55 1.44 -11.61
C PRO A 99 2.67 0.59 -10.96
N TRP A 100 3.90 0.80 -11.41
CA TRP A 100 5.12 0.41 -10.70
C TRP A 100 5.80 1.69 -10.25
N VAL A 101 5.63 2.04 -8.97
CA VAL A 101 6.17 3.30 -8.44
C VAL A 101 7.60 3.06 -7.95
N ILE A 102 8.53 3.89 -8.39
CA ILE A 102 9.90 3.96 -7.89
C ILE A 102 10.02 5.25 -7.08
N THR A 103 10.68 5.20 -5.93
CA THR A 103 10.92 6.39 -5.11
C THR A 103 12.41 6.63 -4.92
N PRO A 104 13.07 7.34 -5.86
CA PRO A 104 14.48 7.67 -5.76
C PRO A 104 14.77 8.46 -4.48
N SER A 105 15.83 8.10 -3.76
CA SER A 105 16.29 8.85 -2.58
C SER A 105 17.48 9.77 -2.87
N GLY A 106 18.14 9.56 -4.01
CA GLY A 106 19.36 10.27 -4.41
C GLY A 106 20.65 9.58 -3.98
N GLN A 107 20.58 8.42 -3.32
CA GLN A 107 21.76 7.59 -3.01
C GLN A 107 22.07 6.58 -4.13
N GLU A 108 21.07 6.25 -4.94
CA GLU A 108 21.15 5.23 -5.98
C GLU A 108 21.85 5.77 -7.23
N SER A 109 22.58 4.90 -7.95
CA SER A 109 23.16 5.29 -9.23
C SER A 109 22.07 5.36 -10.32
N THR A 110 22.37 6.06 -11.42
CA THR A 110 21.49 6.07 -12.60
C THR A 110 21.20 4.65 -13.11
N ALA A 111 22.20 3.77 -13.09
CA ALA A 111 22.07 2.37 -13.51
C ALA A 111 21.14 1.56 -12.59
N ASP A 112 21.16 1.81 -11.28
CA ASP A 112 20.26 1.14 -10.34
C ASP A 112 18.80 1.52 -10.59
N LEU A 113 18.55 2.82 -10.83
CA LEU A 113 17.21 3.30 -11.18
C LEU A 113 16.75 2.80 -12.55
N GLU A 114 17.63 2.74 -13.55
CA GLU A 114 17.32 2.17 -14.87
C GLU A 114 16.94 0.69 -14.78
N MET A 115 17.63 -0.09 -13.95
CA MET A 115 17.27 -1.49 -13.70
C MET A 115 15.89 -1.62 -13.04
N ALA A 116 15.57 -0.77 -12.07
CA ALA A 116 14.25 -0.77 -11.45
C ALA A 116 13.12 -0.39 -12.43
N ARG A 117 13.39 0.56 -13.34
CA ARG A 117 12.45 0.90 -14.43
C ARG A 117 12.26 -0.25 -15.39
N ALA A 118 13.36 -0.87 -15.84
CA ALA A 118 13.34 -2.00 -16.76
C ALA A 118 12.53 -3.17 -16.19
N LEU A 119 12.74 -3.50 -14.91
CA LEU A 119 11.96 -4.54 -14.23
C LEU A 119 10.45 -4.25 -14.27
N GLY A 120 10.03 -3.02 -13.94
CA GLY A 120 8.62 -2.64 -14.00
C GLY A 120 8.04 -2.74 -15.41
N GLN A 121 8.80 -2.30 -16.42
CA GLN A 121 8.43 -2.35 -17.84
C GLN A 121 8.31 -3.79 -18.36
N ASP A 122 9.25 -4.67 -18.01
CA ASP A 122 9.24 -6.09 -18.40
C ASP A 122 8.05 -6.84 -17.79
N LEU A 123 7.59 -6.41 -16.61
CA LEU A 123 6.36 -6.89 -15.98
C LEU A 123 5.07 -6.31 -16.61
N GLY A 124 5.20 -5.44 -17.61
CA GLY A 124 4.09 -4.77 -18.30
C GLY A 124 3.45 -3.63 -17.50
N SER A 125 4.14 -3.11 -16.49
CA SER A 125 3.64 -2.04 -15.61
C SER A 125 3.81 -0.65 -16.23
N THR A 126 3.01 0.30 -15.77
CA THR A 126 3.24 1.73 -16.01
C THR A 126 4.20 2.25 -14.96
N VAL A 127 5.46 2.51 -15.32
CA VAL A 127 6.46 3.01 -14.38
C VAL A 127 6.21 4.48 -14.04
N LEU A 128 6.18 4.79 -12.75
CA LEU A 128 6.06 6.13 -12.19
C LEU A 128 7.21 6.40 -11.23
N GLU A 129 7.62 7.66 -11.11
CA GLU A 129 8.60 8.10 -10.12
C GLU A 129 8.04 9.25 -9.30
N CYS A 130 8.23 9.19 -7.99
CA CYS A 130 7.89 10.30 -7.10
C CYS A 130 8.78 10.32 -5.85
N ASP A 131 8.72 11.42 -5.12
CA ASP A 131 9.37 11.53 -3.82
C ASP A 131 8.77 10.52 -2.82
N PRO A 132 9.58 9.87 -1.95
CA PRO A 132 9.07 8.92 -0.96
C PRO A 132 7.97 9.49 -0.04
N ALA A 133 8.06 10.76 0.37
CA ALA A 133 7.04 11.40 1.21
C ALA A 133 5.77 11.73 0.42
N GLU A 134 5.91 12.09 -0.86
CA GLU A 134 4.77 12.26 -1.75
C GLU A 134 4.03 10.94 -1.96
N HIS A 135 4.75 9.84 -2.21
CA HIS A 135 4.19 8.50 -2.28
C HIS A 135 3.39 8.18 -1.01
N ASP A 136 4.02 8.29 0.16
CA ASP A 136 3.42 7.91 1.43
C ASP A 136 2.18 8.74 1.77
N ARG A 137 2.20 10.04 1.45
CA ARG A 137 1.01 10.90 1.52
C ARG A 137 -0.09 10.44 0.56
N ALA A 138 0.24 10.14 -0.69
CA ALA A 138 -0.75 9.71 -1.68
C ALA A 138 -1.44 8.41 -1.25
N VAL A 139 -0.68 7.36 -0.90
CA VAL A 139 -1.24 6.08 -0.46
C VAL A 139 -2.00 6.20 0.87
N ALA A 140 -1.63 7.15 1.74
CA ALA A 140 -2.41 7.44 2.94
C ALA A 140 -3.84 7.89 2.59
N PHE A 141 -4.01 8.78 1.60
CA PHE A 141 -5.32 9.25 1.17
C PHE A 141 -6.13 8.22 0.38
N ILE A 142 -5.49 7.48 -0.53
CA ILE A 142 -6.21 6.61 -1.49
C ILE A 142 -6.34 5.15 -1.04
N SER A 143 -5.60 4.74 0.00
CA SER A 143 -5.56 3.33 0.46
C SER A 143 -5.70 3.19 1.98
N HIS A 144 -4.84 3.82 2.77
CA HIS A 144 -4.78 3.55 4.22
C HIS A 144 -5.93 4.19 5.00
N MET A 145 -6.16 5.49 4.82
CA MET A 145 -7.26 6.22 5.46
C MET A 145 -8.63 5.63 5.10
N PRO A 146 -8.93 5.26 3.83
CA PRO A 146 -10.19 4.62 3.48
C PRO A 146 -10.54 3.40 4.34
N VAL A 147 -9.57 2.57 4.75
CA VAL A 147 -9.83 1.42 5.65
C VAL A 147 -10.38 1.90 7.00
N LEU A 148 -9.76 2.92 7.60
CA LEU A 148 -10.15 3.46 8.91
C LEU A 148 -11.49 4.20 8.85
N VAL A 149 -11.73 4.97 7.79
CA VAL A 149 -13.01 5.66 7.56
C VAL A 149 -14.13 4.64 7.37
N SER A 150 -13.89 3.59 6.59
CA SER A 150 -14.85 2.52 6.35
C SER A 150 -15.18 1.76 7.65
N ALA A 151 -14.18 1.51 8.50
CA ALA A 151 -14.39 0.93 9.84
C ALA A 151 -15.18 1.87 10.77
N ALA A 152 -14.90 3.17 10.76
CA ALA A 152 -15.63 4.15 11.54
C ALA A 152 -17.11 4.24 11.12
N LEU A 153 -17.40 4.16 9.81
CA LEU A 153 -18.75 4.11 9.29
C LEU A 153 -19.51 2.88 9.81
N LEU A 154 -18.90 1.68 9.74
CA LEU A 154 -19.47 0.45 10.30
C LEU A 154 -19.77 0.57 11.80
N GLN A 155 -18.84 1.13 12.57
CA GLN A 155 -19.01 1.32 14.01
C GLN A 155 -20.13 2.31 14.33
N SER A 156 -20.23 3.42 13.59
CA SER A 156 -21.32 4.38 13.78
C SER A 156 -22.69 3.79 13.49
N ALA A 157 -22.79 2.96 12.44
CA ALA A 157 -24.02 2.26 12.07
C ALA A 157 -24.42 1.26 13.16
N ALA A 158 -23.48 0.43 13.62
CA ALA A 158 -23.72 -0.56 14.66
C ALA A 158 -24.10 0.05 16.02
N ALA A 159 -23.57 1.23 16.34
CA ALA A 159 -23.89 1.94 17.58
C ALA A 159 -25.29 2.59 17.56
N ALA A 160 -25.75 3.06 16.39
CA ALA A 160 -27.05 3.72 16.25
C ALA A 160 -28.22 2.72 16.29
N GLU A 161 -28.07 1.56 15.64
CA GLU A 161 -29.12 0.55 15.50
C GLU A 161 -28.58 -0.83 15.90
N PRO A 162 -28.58 -1.18 17.20
CA PRO A 162 -28.15 -2.50 17.66
C PRO A 162 -29.11 -3.63 17.23
N GLN A 163 -30.27 -3.31 16.65
CA GLN A 163 -31.28 -4.26 16.18
C GLN A 163 -31.28 -4.34 14.64
N GLY A 164 -31.47 -5.54 14.10
CA GLY A 164 -31.16 -5.93 12.70
C GLY A 164 -31.88 -5.22 11.55
N LEU A 165 -32.60 -4.12 11.79
CA LEU A 165 -33.22 -3.32 10.73
C LEU A 165 -32.17 -2.70 9.81
N LEU A 166 -31.07 -2.17 10.36
CA LEU A 166 -29.99 -1.60 9.54
C LEU A 166 -29.42 -2.65 8.59
N GLN A 167 -29.21 -3.87 9.06
CA GLN A 167 -28.76 -4.98 8.23
C GLN A 167 -29.80 -5.41 7.20
N ALA A 168 -31.09 -5.37 7.54
CA ALA A 168 -32.16 -5.68 6.59
C ALA A 168 -32.32 -4.61 5.49
N LEU A 169 -31.95 -3.35 5.77
CA LEU A 169 -32.05 -2.23 4.83
C LEU A 169 -30.73 -1.92 4.12
N ALA A 170 -29.61 -2.52 4.55
CA ALA A 170 -28.30 -2.30 3.95
C ALA A 170 -28.34 -2.65 2.46
N SER A 171 -28.03 -1.65 1.63
CA SER A 171 -28.00 -1.80 0.18
C SER A 171 -26.58 -2.06 -0.33
N SER A 172 -26.44 -2.24 -1.65
CA SER A 172 -25.13 -2.34 -2.30
C SER A 172 -24.23 -1.14 -2.01
N GLY A 173 -24.79 0.08 -1.90
CA GLY A 173 -24.00 1.28 -1.60
C GLY A 173 -23.34 1.25 -0.22
N PHE A 174 -24.05 0.72 0.79
CA PHE A 174 -23.48 0.52 2.12
C PHE A 174 -22.41 -0.57 2.07
N ALA A 175 -22.69 -1.70 1.42
CA ALA A 175 -21.75 -2.79 1.25
C ALA A 175 -20.44 -2.34 0.56
N ASP A 176 -20.53 -1.57 -0.52
CA ASP A 176 -19.38 -1.07 -1.27
C ASP A 176 -18.52 -0.11 -0.44
N THR A 177 -19.16 0.81 0.29
CA THR A 177 -18.47 1.82 1.12
C THR A 177 -17.81 1.18 2.34
N THR A 178 -18.39 0.08 2.85
CA THR A 178 -17.92 -0.61 4.06
C THR A 178 -17.02 -1.82 3.78
N ARG A 179 -16.91 -2.23 2.51
CA ARG A 179 -16.19 -3.45 2.09
C ARG A 179 -14.77 -3.54 2.63
N ILE A 180 -14.03 -2.44 2.61
CA ILE A 180 -12.62 -2.41 3.04
C ILE A 180 -12.45 -2.27 4.56
N GLY A 181 -13.42 -1.64 5.24
CA GLY A 181 -13.44 -1.46 6.70
C GLY A 181 -13.76 -2.74 7.46
N GLY A 182 -14.47 -3.67 6.83
CA GLY A 182 -14.64 -5.05 7.32
C GLY A 182 -13.49 -5.99 6.94
N GLY A 183 -12.39 -5.47 6.41
CA GLY A 183 -11.22 -6.24 5.99
C GLY A 183 -10.35 -6.73 7.15
N ASN A 184 -9.13 -7.17 6.81
CA ASN A 184 -8.16 -7.70 7.77
C ASN A 184 -7.69 -6.60 8.77
N PRO A 185 -8.01 -6.71 10.08
CA PRO A 185 -7.65 -5.70 11.07
C PRO A 185 -6.13 -5.54 11.27
N GLU A 186 -5.37 -6.63 11.19
CA GLU A 186 -3.91 -6.62 11.34
C GLU A 186 -3.25 -5.81 10.22
N LEU A 187 -3.73 -5.94 8.98
CA LEU A 187 -3.25 -5.17 7.84
C LEU A 187 -3.58 -3.69 7.98
N GLY A 188 -4.81 -3.35 8.38
CA GLY A 188 -5.21 -1.97 8.65
C GLY A 188 -4.35 -1.30 9.73
N SER A 189 -4.12 -2.01 10.83
CA SER A 189 -3.25 -1.55 11.92
C SER A 189 -1.80 -1.40 11.46
N LEU A 190 -1.29 -2.35 10.67
CA LEU A 190 0.08 -2.31 10.16
C LEU A 190 0.30 -1.11 9.23
N MET A 191 -0.61 -0.84 8.29
CA MET A 191 -0.53 0.32 7.40
C MET A 191 -0.55 1.63 8.19
N ALA A 192 -1.45 1.75 9.18
CA ALA A 192 -1.52 2.92 10.05
C ALA A 192 -0.26 3.10 10.90
N ARG A 193 0.34 2.01 11.40
CA ARG A 193 1.58 2.07 12.18
C ARG A 193 2.77 2.47 11.33
N CYS A 194 2.93 1.85 10.17
CA CYS A 194 4.06 2.08 9.28
C CYS A 194 3.97 3.44 8.57
N ASN A 195 2.77 3.98 8.33
CA ASN A 195 2.60 5.29 7.69
C ASN A 195 1.88 6.31 8.60
N ARG A 196 2.23 6.29 9.90
CA ARG A 196 1.48 7.00 10.96
C ARG A 196 1.26 8.48 10.67
N GLU A 197 2.30 9.21 10.30
CA GLU A 197 2.21 10.67 10.14
C GLU A 197 1.31 11.05 8.95
N ALA A 198 1.48 10.40 7.80
CA ALA A 198 0.65 10.67 6.64
C ALA A 198 -0.81 10.23 6.87
N VAL A 199 -1.03 9.10 7.55
CA VAL A 199 -2.38 8.63 7.92
C VAL A 199 -3.07 9.60 8.88
N GLN A 200 -2.34 10.13 9.87
CA GLN A 200 -2.88 11.15 10.78
C GLN A 200 -3.29 12.42 10.03
N GLN A 201 -2.45 12.90 9.11
CA GLN A 201 -2.77 14.07 8.29
C GLN A 201 -3.98 13.83 7.40
N ALA A 202 -4.06 12.65 6.76
CA ALA A 202 -5.20 12.26 5.93
C ALA A 202 -6.50 12.21 6.75
N LEU A 203 -6.48 11.57 7.92
CA LEU A 203 -7.64 11.51 8.83
C LEU A 203 -8.08 12.90 9.30
N ALA A 204 -7.15 13.80 9.64
CA ALA A 204 -7.47 15.16 10.03
C ALA A 204 -8.13 15.94 8.88
N ALA A 205 -7.61 15.82 7.67
CA ALA A 205 -8.20 16.44 6.48
C ALA A 205 -9.62 15.90 6.19
N TYR A 206 -9.80 14.57 6.28
CA TYR A 206 -11.12 13.94 6.12
C TYR A 206 -12.10 14.38 7.20
N SER A 207 -11.68 14.40 8.47
CA SER A 207 -12.53 14.85 9.58
C SER A 207 -13.00 16.28 9.38
N LYS A 208 -12.11 17.17 8.90
CA LYS A 208 -12.47 18.55 8.58
C LYS A 208 -13.50 18.62 7.45
N ALA A 209 -13.32 17.84 6.38
CA ALA A 209 -14.26 17.79 5.27
C ALA A 209 -15.64 17.26 5.71
N LEU A 210 -15.67 16.19 6.51
CA LEU A 210 -16.91 15.62 7.03
C LEU A 210 -17.64 16.60 7.97
N HIS A 211 -16.89 17.31 8.83
CA HIS A 211 -17.47 18.31 9.72
C HIS A 211 -18.11 19.46 8.93
N HIS A 212 -17.45 19.93 7.87
CA HIS A 212 -18.02 20.96 7.01
C HIS A 212 -19.35 20.54 6.37
N LEU A 213 -19.45 19.29 5.89
CA LEU A 213 -20.72 18.75 5.38
C LEU A 213 -21.80 18.68 6.47
N ALA A 214 -21.42 18.34 7.71
CA ALA A 214 -22.33 18.29 8.84
C ALA A 214 -22.87 19.71 9.20
N GLU A 215 -22.01 20.73 9.21
CA GLU A 215 -22.40 22.13 9.44
C GLU A 215 -23.44 22.61 8.40
N GLN A 216 -23.27 22.23 7.13
CA GLN A 216 -24.23 22.57 6.06
C GLN A 216 -25.60 21.92 6.30
N VAL A 217 -25.62 20.67 6.76
CA VAL A 217 -26.86 19.96 7.11
C VAL A 217 -27.53 20.59 8.33
N GLU A 218 -26.78 20.88 9.39
CA GLU A 218 -27.28 21.51 10.61
C GLU A 218 -27.86 22.91 10.34
N GLY A 219 -27.15 23.70 9.53
CA GLY A 219 -27.58 25.02 9.09
C GLY A 219 -28.68 25.02 8.03
N GLN A 220 -29.09 23.84 7.53
CA GLN A 220 -30.03 23.69 6.42
C GLN A 220 -29.60 24.45 5.14
N ASP A 221 -28.28 24.60 4.92
CA ASP A 221 -27.71 25.20 3.72
C ASP A 221 -27.66 24.18 2.58
N TRP A 222 -28.83 23.90 2.00
CA TRP A 222 -28.97 22.93 0.92
C TRP A 222 -28.22 23.33 -0.35
N THR A 223 -28.06 24.64 -0.58
CA THR A 223 -27.31 25.14 -1.74
C THR A 223 -25.81 24.90 -1.56
N GLY A 224 -25.27 25.23 -0.37
CA GLY A 224 -23.88 24.94 -0.03
C GLY A 224 -23.58 23.45 -0.05
N LEU A 225 -24.47 22.62 0.50
CA LEU A 225 -24.32 21.16 0.46
C LEU A 225 -24.28 20.63 -0.98
N GLN A 226 -25.17 21.10 -1.85
CA GLN A 226 -25.18 20.69 -3.26
C GLN A 226 -23.88 21.08 -3.97
N GLN A 227 -23.33 22.27 -3.68
CA GLN A 227 -22.04 22.71 -4.24
C GLN A 227 -20.88 21.85 -3.75
N ALA A 228 -20.85 21.49 -2.47
CA ALA A 228 -19.83 20.60 -1.90
C ALA A 228 -19.89 19.21 -2.54
N LEU A 229 -21.09 18.64 -2.71
CA LEU A 229 -21.29 17.34 -3.38
C LEU A 229 -20.95 17.39 -4.88
N ALA A 230 -21.26 18.49 -5.57
CA ALA A 230 -20.87 18.67 -6.97
C ALA A 230 -19.35 18.75 -7.13
N SER A 231 -18.66 19.38 -6.18
CA SER A 231 -17.19 19.42 -6.15
C SER A 231 -16.60 18.02 -5.97
N ALA A 232 -17.19 17.19 -5.09
CA ALA A 232 -16.81 15.79 -4.93
C ALA A 232 -17.07 14.96 -6.20
N GLN A 233 -18.18 15.20 -6.90
CA GLN A 233 -18.48 14.56 -8.17
C GLN A 233 -17.44 14.86 -9.25
N ALA A 234 -16.96 16.12 -9.32
CA ALA A 234 -16.01 16.56 -10.34
C ALA A 234 -14.60 15.96 -10.19
N VAL A 235 -14.21 15.55 -8.98
CA VAL A 235 -12.88 14.98 -8.69
C VAL A 235 -12.87 13.45 -8.64
N ARG A 236 -14.02 12.81 -8.83
CA ARG A 236 -14.10 11.34 -8.88
C ARG A 236 -13.36 10.83 -10.13
N PRO A 237 -12.39 9.91 -9.99
CA PRO A 237 -11.65 9.35 -11.12
C PRO A 237 -12.51 8.48 -12.04
#